data_AF-A0A2S9GB02-F1
#
_entry.id   AF-A0A2S9GB02-F1
#
_cell.length_a   1.000
_cell.length_b   1.000
_cell.length_c   1.000
_cell.angle_alpha   90.00
_cell.angle_beta   90.00
_cell.angle_gamma   90.00
#
_symmetry.space_group_name_H-M   'P 1'
#
loop_
_entity.id
_entity.type
_entity.pdbx_description
1 polymer ?
#
loop_
_entity_poly.entity_id
_entity_poly.type
_entity_poly.pdbx_seq_one_letter_code
_entity_poly.pdbx_strand_id
1 'polypeptide(L)'
;LSVLSWAHPPTSGAYSAAKAAGWAMTDAVRAELAPRGIHVAALHVGYMDTDMVSYIPADQKTDPAVVATLALDGLFAGAPEILG
;
A
#
# COMPACT_ATOMS: atom_id res chain seq x y z
N LEU A 1 -0.54 -1.61 -2.05
CA LEU A 1 0.92 -1.45 -2.28
C LEU A 1 1.67 -1.84 -1.02
N SER A 2 2.92 -1.41 -0.83
CA SER A 2 3.74 -1.72 0.36
C SER A 2 4.88 -0.73 0.51
N VAL A 3 5.53 -0.66 1.67
CA VAL A 3 6.79 0.10 1.85
C VAL A 3 7.86 -0.23 0.79
N LEU A 4 7.81 -1.44 0.24
CA LEU A 4 8.69 -1.90 -0.84
C LEU A 4 8.42 -1.25 -2.21
N SER A 5 7.45 -0.34 -2.32
CA SER A 5 7.33 0.59 -3.46
C SER A 5 8.45 1.64 -3.47
N TRP A 6 9.07 1.91 -2.32
CA TRP A 6 10.18 2.87 -2.16
C TRP A 6 11.47 2.21 -1.65
N ALA A 7 11.34 1.17 -0.83
CA ALA A 7 12.46 0.39 -0.34
C ALA A 7 12.76 -0.82 -1.24
N HIS A 8 14.03 -1.01 -1.58
CA HIS A 8 14.47 -1.99 -2.57
C HIS A 8 15.57 -2.91 -2.00
N PRO A 9 15.29 -3.69 -0.93
CA PRO A 9 16.28 -4.61 -0.40
C PRO A 9 16.60 -5.71 -1.44
N PRO A 10 17.86 -6.18 -1.49
CA PRO A 10 18.29 -7.18 -2.48
C PRO A 10 17.52 -8.50 -2.39
N THR A 11 16.92 -8.80 -1.23
CA THR A 11 16.10 -10.00 -0.97
C THR A 11 14.71 -9.95 -1.59
N SER A 12 14.27 -8.81 -2.13
CA SER A 12 12.87 -8.62 -2.56
C SER A 12 12.72 -7.94 -3.92
N GLY A 13 13.76 -7.96 -4.76
CA GLY A 13 13.83 -7.17 -6.00
C GLY A 13 12.60 -7.24 -6.91
N ALA A 14 12.15 -8.45 -7.26
CA ALA A 14 10.96 -8.62 -8.12
C ALA A 14 9.67 -8.10 -7.46
N TYR A 15 9.52 -8.32 -6.15
CA TYR A 15 8.36 -7.83 -5.40
C TYR A 15 8.39 -6.30 -5.28
N SER A 16 9.54 -5.70 -4.93
CA SER A 16 9.73 -4.25 -4.89
C SER A 16 9.45 -3.62 -6.26
N ALA A 17 9.97 -4.19 -7.35
CA ALA A 17 9.71 -3.71 -8.71
C ALA A 17 8.22 -3.72 -9.06
N ALA A 18 7.50 -4.80 -8.72
CA ALA A 18 6.06 -4.88 -8.94
C ALA A 18 5.28 -3.84 -8.11
N LYS A 19 5.70 -3.58 -6.87
CA LYS A 19 5.06 -2.58 -6.00
C LYS A 19 5.36 -1.15 -6.41
N ALA A 20 6.57 -0.87 -6.90
CA ALA A 20 6.93 0.42 -7.48
C ALA A 20 6.15 0.67 -8.78
N ALA A 21 6.03 -0.34 -9.66
CA ALA A 21 5.20 -0.27 -10.85
C ALA A 21 3.72 -0.02 -10.52
N GLY A 22 3.19 -0.71 -9.50
CA GLY A 22 1.84 -0.47 -8.99
C GLY A 22 1.64 0.96 -8.48
N TRP A 23 2.65 1.54 -7.83
CA TRP A 23 2.61 2.94 -7.38
C TRP A 23 2.56 3.92 -8.55
N ALA A 24 3.46 3.76 -9.53
CA ALA A 24 3.45 4.56 -10.76
C ALA A 24 2.12 4.44 -11.52
N MET A 25 1.53 3.24 -11.58
CA MET A 25 0.22 3.01 -12.18
C MET A 25 -0.88 3.79 -11.46
N THR A 26 -0.96 3.72 -10.12
CA THR A 26 -1.98 4.46 -9.38
C THR A 26 -1.83 5.98 -9.52
N ASP A 27 -0.60 6.48 -9.70
CA ASP A 27 -0.36 7.90 -9.94
C ASP A 27 -0.90 8.37 -11.30
N ALA A 28 -0.59 7.63 -12.36
CA ALA A 28 -1.11 7.91 -13.70
C ALA A 28 -2.65 7.84 -13.73
N VAL A 29 -3.23 6.76 -13.18
CA VAL A 29 -4.69 6.56 -13.16
C VAL A 29 -5.41 7.65 -12.36
N ARG A 30 -4.80 8.16 -11.28
CA ARG A 30 -5.35 9.29 -10.52
C ARG A 30 -5.48 10.53 -11.39
N ALA A 31 -4.46 10.88 -12.19
CA ALA A 31 -4.52 12.01 -13.10
C ALA A 31 -5.55 11.79 -14.23
N GLU A 32 -5.63 10.58 -14.79
CA GLU A 32 -6.58 10.24 -15.85
C GLU A 32 -8.04 10.32 -15.41
N LEU A 33 -8.33 9.94 -14.17
CA LEU A 33 -9.68 9.84 -13.64
C LEU A 33 -10.15 11.09 -12.88
N ALA A 34 -9.23 11.99 -12.50
CA ALA A 34 -9.54 13.24 -11.82
C ALA A 34 -10.60 14.11 -12.54
N PRO A 35 -10.58 14.29 -13.87
CA PRO A 35 -11.60 15.07 -14.58
C PRO A 35 -13.03 14.50 -14.46
N ARG A 36 -13.15 13.21 -14.11
CA ARG A 36 -14.44 12.54 -13.89
C ARG A 36 -14.88 12.56 -12.43
N GLY A 37 -14.12 13.23 -11.55
CA GLY A 37 -14.38 13.26 -10.11
C GLY A 37 -14.19 11.90 -9.42
N ILE A 38 -13.46 10.97 -10.04
CA ILE A 38 -13.20 9.64 -9.47
C ILE A 38 -11.91 9.71 -8.65
N HIS A 39 -12.02 9.41 -7.37
CA HIS A 39 -10.88 9.36 -6.46
C HIS A 39 -10.15 8.01 -6.56
N VAL A 40 -8.82 8.06 -6.60
CA VAL A 40 -7.93 6.90 -6.65
C VAL A 40 -6.95 7.00 -5.49
N ALA A 41 -7.07 6.08 -4.54
CA ALA A 41 -6.20 5.97 -3.37
C ALA A 41 -5.30 4.74 -3.50
N ALA A 42 -4.08 4.84 -2.97
CA ALA A 42 -3.17 3.72 -2.83
C ALA A 42 -2.80 3.52 -1.35
N LEU A 43 -3.04 2.30 -0.85
CA LEU A 43 -2.67 1.89 0.51
C LEU A 43 -1.28 1.24 0.49
N HIS A 44 -0.36 1.73 1.30
CA HIS A 44 0.99 1.20 1.45
C HIS A 44 1.18 0.65 2.84
N VAL A 45 1.46 -0.65 2.92
CA VAL A 45 1.57 -1.38 4.17
C VAL A 45 2.99 -1.86 4.45
N GLY A 46 3.36 -1.88 5.72
CA GLY A 46 4.40 -2.74 6.27
C GLY A 46 3.97 -4.20 6.38
N TYR A 47 4.61 -4.96 7.27
CA TYR A 47 4.16 -6.32 7.58
C TYR A 47 2.84 -6.29 8.34
N MET A 48 1.90 -7.13 7.91
CA MET A 48 0.62 -7.34 8.58
C MET A 48 0.53 -8.77 9.07
N ASP A 49 -0.20 -9.01 10.16
CA ASP A 49 -0.40 -10.35 10.70
C ASP A 49 -1.34 -11.17 9.82
N THR A 50 -0.75 -11.74 8.76
CA THR A 50 -1.41 -12.54 7.73
C THR A 50 -0.54 -13.74 7.38
N ASP A 51 -1.15 -14.78 6.81
CA ASP A 51 -0.45 -16.00 6.42
C ASP A 51 0.69 -15.76 5.41
N MET A 52 0.62 -14.68 4.62
CA MET A 52 1.63 -14.29 3.61
C MET A 52 3.03 -14.10 4.22
N VAL A 53 3.10 -13.68 5.49
CA VAL A 53 4.35 -13.41 6.22
C VAL A 53 4.36 -14.13 7.56
N SER A 54 3.82 -15.35 7.60
CA SER A 54 3.80 -16.22 8.79
C SER A 54 5.18 -16.51 9.40
N TYR A 55 6.26 -16.35 8.61
CA TYR A 55 7.65 -16.48 9.05
C TYR A 55 8.19 -15.26 9.81
N ILE A 56 7.47 -14.14 9.85
CA ILE A 56 7.84 -12.93 10.61
C ILE A 56 7.19 -13.00 12.00
N PRO A 57 7.95 -12.70 13.08
CA PRO A 57 7.42 -12.66 14.45
C PRO A 57 6.18 -11.77 14.59
N ALA A 58 5.21 -12.20 15.39
CA ALA A 58 3.92 -11.51 15.56
C ALA A 58 4.06 -10.08 16.10
N ASP A 59 5.05 -9.84 16.97
CA ASP A 59 5.37 -8.53 17.55
C ASP A 59 5.98 -7.54 16.55
N GLN A 60 6.31 -7.98 15.34
CA GLN A 60 6.85 -7.14 14.25
C GLN A 60 5.82 -6.90 13.14
N LYS A 61 4.54 -7.24 13.38
CA LYS A 61 3.45 -7.14 12.40
C LYS A 61 2.33 -6.26 12.93
N THR A 62 1.72 -5.48 12.04
CA THR A 62 0.52 -4.70 12.35
C THR A 62 -0.72 -5.61 12.31
N ASP A 63 -1.66 -5.42 13.24
CA ASP A 63 -2.99 -6.05 13.17
C ASP A 63 -3.70 -5.62 11.86
N PRO A 64 -4.13 -6.56 11.00
CA PRO A 64 -4.84 -6.24 9.77
C PRO A 64 -6.09 -5.36 9.97
N ALA A 65 -6.76 -5.45 11.13
CA ALA A 65 -7.91 -4.60 11.44
C ALA A 65 -7.52 -3.12 11.53
N VAL A 66 -6.36 -2.81 12.10
CA VAL A 66 -5.83 -1.43 12.18
C VAL A 66 -5.57 -0.89 10.78
N VAL A 67 -4.97 -1.69 9.91
CA VAL A 67 -4.71 -1.29 8.52
C VAL A 67 -6.01 -1.09 7.74
N ALA A 68 -7.02 -1.94 7.96
CA ALA A 68 -8.33 -1.79 7.35
C ALA A 68 -9.01 -0.48 7.77
N THR A 69 -8.94 -0.12 9.05
CA THR A 69 -9.44 1.19 9.53
C THR A 69 -8.72 2.35 8.86
N LEU A 70 -7.38 2.34 8.83
CA LEU A 70 -6.59 3.39 8.17
C LEU A 70 -6.94 3.53 6.68
N ALA A 71 -7.14 2.40 6.00
CA ALA A 71 -7.52 2.38 4.59
C ALA A 71 -8.87 3.06 4.34
N LEU A 72 -9.87 2.77 5.17
CA LEU A 72 -11.20 3.37 5.05
C LEU A 72 -11.17 4.85 5.41
N ASP A 73 -10.53 5.21 6.52
CA ASP A 73 -10.43 6.61 6.98
C ASP A 73 -9.74 7.48 5.93
N GLY A 74 -8.59 7.03 5.41
CA GLY A 74 -7.86 7.75 4.37
C GLY A 74 -8.63 7.86 3.05
N LEU A 75 -9.32 6.78 2.64
CA LEU A 75 -10.13 6.78 1.42
C LEU A 75 -11.28 7.80 1.52
N PHE A 76 -11.99 7.82 2.65
CA PHE A 76 -13.11 8.76 2.85
C PHE A 76 -12.63 10.20 3.11
N ALA A 77 -11.41 10.39 3.60
CA ALA A 77 -10.77 11.71 3.69
C ALA A 77 -10.24 12.23 2.34
N GLY A 78 -10.31 11.44 1.26
CA GLY A 78 -9.80 11.80 -0.06
C GLY A 78 -8.27 11.77 -0.16
N ALA A 79 -7.59 11.00 0.69
CA ALA A 79 -6.14 10.89 0.68
C ALA A 79 -5.67 10.06 -0.55
N PRO A 80 -4.77 10.59 -1.39
CA PRO A 80 -4.27 9.86 -2.56
C PRO A 80 -3.36 8.68 -2.16
N GLU A 81 -2.66 8.81 -1.03
CA GLU A 81 -1.70 7.85 -0.49
C GLU A 81 -2.01 7.63 0.99
N ILE A 82 -2.19 6.37 1.39
CA ILE A 82 -2.52 5.96 2.76
C ILE A 82 -1.41 5.05 3.26
N LEU A 83 -0.87 5.34 4.45
CA LEU A 83 0.26 4.61 5.03
C LEU A 83 -0.20 3.79 6.23
N GLY A 84 0.15 2.51 6.27
CA GLY A 84 -0.21 1.56 7.34
C GLY A 84 0.80 0.46 7.58
#